data_AF-A0A961XM33-F1
#
_entry.id   AF-A0A961XM33-F1
#
_cell.length_a   1.000
_cell.length_b   1.000
_cell.length_c   1.000
_cell.angle_alpha   90.00
_cell.angle_beta   90.00
_cell.angle_gamma   90.00
#
_symmetry.space_group_name_H-M   'P 1'
#
loop_
_entity.id
_entity.type
_entity.pdbx_description
1 polymer ?
#
loop_
_entity_poly.entity_id
_entity_poly.type
_entity_poly.pdbx_seq_one_letter_code
_entity_poly.pdbx_strand_id
1 'polypeptide(L)'
;KKASSVEILLIDPQENDEHSATMAGAEIAVSLERHGIRAEVVNQPSGGIPVGEAIENRISETGADMLVMGAYSRSRVSEMLFGGVTRTMLNSMMVPVVMSR
;
A
#
# COMPACT_ATOMS: atom_id res chain seq x y z
N LYS A 1 13.18 2.59 -16.49
CA LYS A 1 13.47 1.57 -15.46
C LYS A 1 12.20 0.70 -15.33
N LYS A 2 12.31 -0.64 -15.35
CA LYS A 2 11.17 -1.56 -15.19
C LYS A 2 11.36 -2.30 -13.87
N ALA A 3 10.32 -2.38 -13.04
CA ALA A 3 10.34 -3.23 -11.85
C ALA A 3 10.36 -4.71 -12.28
N SER A 4 11.12 -5.56 -11.57
CA SER A 4 11.16 -7.01 -11.81
C SER A 4 9.92 -7.73 -11.28
N SER A 5 9.28 -7.17 -10.26
CA SER A 5 8.03 -7.62 -9.65
C SER A 5 7.24 -6.40 -9.18
N VAL A 6 5.93 -6.54 -9.09
CA VAL A 6 5.04 -5.51 -8.53
C VAL A 6 4.02 -6.20 -7.63
N GLU A 7 3.86 -5.68 -6.42
CA GLU A 7 2.88 -6.15 -5.45
C GLU A 7 1.97 -5.00 -5.03
N ILE A 8 0.67 -5.27 -4.96
CA ILE A 8 -0.34 -4.40 -4.38
C ILE A 8 -0.68 -4.98 -3.01
N LEU A 9 -0.14 -4.35 -1.97
CA LEU A 9 -0.37 -4.74 -0.59
C LEU A 9 -1.61 -4.04 -0.03
N LEU A 10 -2.54 -4.83 0.51
CA LEU A 10 -3.71 -4.38 1.24
C LEU A 10 -3.54 -4.79 2.70
N ILE A 11 -3.62 -3.81 3.62
CA ILE A 11 -3.57 -4.06 5.06
C ILE A 11 -4.90 -3.67 5.67
N ASP A 12 -5.49 -4.61 6.39
CA ASP A 12 -6.81 -4.48 7.04
C ASP A 12 -7.88 -3.83 6.14
N PRO A 13 -8.11 -4.35 4.92
CA PRO A 13 -9.13 -3.80 4.03
C PRO A 13 -10.50 -3.89 4.70
N GLN A 14 -11.26 -2.80 4.65
CA GLN A 14 -12.60 -2.75 5.22
C GLN A 14 -13.57 -3.58 4.37
N GLU A 15 -14.27 -4.52 4.98
CA GLU A 15 -15.42 -5.19 4.37
C GLU A 15 -16.71 -4.49 4.79
N ASN A 16 -17.51 -4.06 3.82
CA ASN A 16 -18.88 -3.60 4.03
C ASN A 16 -19.73 -3.86 2.78
N ASP A 17 -21.04 -3.60 2.88
CA ASP A 17 -22.01 -3.86 1.81
C ASP A 17 -21.66 -3.17 0.47
N GLU A 18 -20.85 -2.12 0.50
CA GLU A 18 -20.39 -1.38 -0.68
C GLU A 18 -18.94 -1.72 -1.09
N HIS A 19 -18.13 -2.35 -0.22
CA HIS A 19 -16.69 -2.55 -0.40
C HIS A 19 -16.32 -3.98 -0.03
N SER A 20 -15.99 -4.78 -1.04
CA SER A 20 -15.39 -6.11 -0.84
C SER A 20 -13.88 -5.97 -0.71
N ALA A 21 -13.31 -6.51 0.37
CA ALA A 21 -11.87 -6.62 0.55
C ALA A 21 -11.18 -7.40 -0.58
N THR A 22 -11.89 -8.37 -1.17
CA THR A 22 -11.43 -9.15 -2.34
C THR A 22 -11.39 -8.33 -3.62
N MET A 23 -12.25 -7.30 -3.73
CA MET A 23 -12.24 -6.37 -4.87
C MET A 23 -11.26 -5.21 -4.64
N ALA A 24 -10.88 -4.93 -3.39
CA ALA A 24 -9.84 -3.96 -3.07
C ALA A 24 -8.54 -4.38 -3.78
N GLY A 25 -7.88 -3.44 -4.46
CA GLY A 25 -6.67 -3.71 -5.24
C GLY A 25 -6.90 -4.34 -6.63
N ALA A 26 -8.05 -4.99 -6.89
CA ALA A 26 -8.32 -5.59 -8.20
C ALA A 26 -8.37 -4.53 -9.32
N GLU A 27 -9.01 -3.38 -9.07
CA GLU A 27 -9.04 -2.27 -10.03
C GLU A 27 -7.64 -1.71 -10.33
N ILE A 28 -6.78 -1.67 -9.30
CA ILE A 28 -5.38 -1.24 -9.43
C ILE A 28 -4.61 -2.25 -10.29
N ALA A 29 -4.76 -3.54 -10.01
CA ALA A 29 -4.13 -4.62 -10.77
C ALA A 29 -4.53 -4.58 -12.24
N VAL A 30 -5.82 -4.44 -12.54
CA VAL A 30 -6.32 -4.30 -13.92
C VAL A 30 -5.76 -3.04 -14.58
N SER A 31 -5.66 -1.93 -13.84
CA SER A 31 -5.09 -0.70 -14.37
C SER A 31 -3.59 -0.84 -14.71
N LEU A 32 -2.82 -1.51 -13.86
CA LEU A 32 -1.42 -1.82 -14.12
C LEU A 32 -1.26 -2.79 -15.30
N GLU A 33 -2.12 -3.80 -15.39
CA GLU A 33 -2.10 -4.76 -16.49
C GLU A 33 -2.35 -4.10 -17.85
N ARG A 34 -3.26 -3.11 -17.92
CA ARG A 34 -3.45 -2.28 -19.13
C ARG A 34 -2.18 -1.55 -19.58
N HIS A 35 -1.23 -1.30 -18.66
CA HIS A 35 0.08 -0.72 -18.95
C HIS A 35 1.19 -1.77 -19.11
N GLY A 36 0.83 -3.05 -19.19
CA GLY A 36 1.78 -4.17 -19.34
C GLY A 36 2.54 -4.52 -18.06
N ILE A 37 2.04 -4.09 -16.90
CA ILE A 37 2.63 -4.35 -15.58
C ILE A 37 1.78 -5.42 -14.89
N ARG A 38 2.34 -6.61 -14.69
CA ARG A 38 1.70 -7.64 -13.87
C ARG A 38 1.95 -7.34 -12.40
N ALA A 39 0.88 -7.26 -11.62
CA ALA A 39 0.94 -7.04 -10.18
C ALA A 39 0.23 -8.17 -9.44
N GLU A 40 0.85 -8.64 -8.36
CA GLU A 40 0.21 -9.56 -7.41
C GLU A 40 -0.56 -8.76 -6.37
N VAL A 41 -1.80 -9.18 -6.05
CA VAL A 41 -2.60 -8.55 -5.00
C VAL A 41 -2.49 -9.40 -3.74
N VAL A 42 -2.01 -8.79 -2.66
CA VAL A 42 -1.79 -9.47 -1.38
C VAL A 42 -2.63 -8.78 -0.31
N ASN A 43 -3.45 -9.56 0.39
CA ASN A 43 -4.18 -9.11 1.57
C ASN A 43 -3.47 -9.64 2.81
N GLN A 44 -2.99 -8.72 3.65
CA GLN A 44 -2.23 -9.02 4.85
C GLN A 44 -2.90 -8.34 6.05
N PRO A 45 -3.40 -9.09 7.04
CA PRO A 45 -3.81 -8.51 8.30
C PRO A 45 -2.63 -7.81 8.98
N SER A 46 -2.85 -6.66 9.63
CA SER A 46 -1.80 -6.02 10.42
C SER A 46 -1.38 -6.86 11.62
N GLY A 47 -2.20 -7.81 12.07
CA GLY A 47 -1.88 -8.64 13.23
C GLY A 47 -1.77 -7.84 14.54
N GLY A 48 -2.33 -6.62 14.59
CA GLY A 48 -2.32 -5.75 15.76
C GLY A 48 -1.07 -4.87 15.90
N ILE A 49 -0.09 -4.98 14.99
CA ILE A 49 1.02 -4.03 14.91
C ILE A 49 0.65 -2.79 14.09
N PRO A 50 1.34 -1.65 14.28
CA PRO A 50 1.10 -0.46 13.47
C PRO A 50 1.26 -0.75 11.97
N VAL A 51 0.37 -0.19 11.13
CA VAL A 51 0.39 -0.39 9.67
C VAL A 51 1.74 -0.07 9.05
N GLY A 52 2.43 0.97 9.54
CA GLY A 52 3.78 1.31 9.05
C GLY A 52 4.79 0.19 9.28
N GLU A 53 4.75 -0.45 10.45
CA GLU A 53 5.62 -1.59 10.78
C GLU A 53 5.24 -2.83 9.96
N ALA A 54 3.94 -3.07 9.73
CA ALA A 54 3.50 -4.15 8.85
C ALA A 54 4.01 -3.96 7.40
N ILE A 55 4.08 -2.73 6.90
CA ILE A 55 4.63 -2.43 5.58
C ILE A 55 6.16 -2.56 5.58
N GLU A 56 6.87 -2.11 6.62
CA GLU A 56 8.32 -2.31 6.77
C GLU A 56 8.68 -3.81 6.79
N ASN A 57 7.92 -4.62 7.51
CA ASN A 57 8.07 -6.07 7.53
C ASN A 57 7.85 -6.66 6.13
N ARG A 58 6.79 -6.25 5.43
CA ARG A 58 6.51 -6.76 4.08
C ARG A 58 7.59 -6.38 3.07
N ILE A 59 8.12 -5.16 3.14
CA ILE A 59 9.25 -4.73 2.30
C ILE A 59 10.49 -5.57 2.59
N SER A 60 10.76 -5.85 3.86
CA SER A 60 11.90 -6.68 4.28
C SER A 60 11.77 -8.13 3.79
N GLU A 61 10.56 -8.70 3.88
CA GLU A 61 10.25 -10.06 3.42
C GLU A 61 10.34 -10.21 1.90
N THR A 62 9.83 -9.22 1.16
CA THR A 62 9.78 -9.26 -0.32
C THR A 62 11.07 -8.76 -0.97
N GLY A 63 11.91 -8.03 -0.24
CA GLY A 63 13.08 -7.36 -0.79
C GLY A 63 12.72 -6.21 -1.73
N ALA A 64 11.54 -5.61 -1.57
CA ALA A 64 11.11 -4.48 -2.38
C ALA A 64 12.10 -3.31 -2.26
N ASP A 65 12.45 -2.69 -3.39
CA ASP A 65 13.43 -1.59 -3.45
C ASP A 65 12.78 -0.21 -3.55
N MET A 66 11.44 -0.16 -3.65
CA MET A 66 10.65 1.07 -3.72
C MET A 66 9.23 0.84 -3.20
N LEU A 67 8.72 1.80 -2.44
CA LEU A 67 7.34 1.84 -2.00
C LEU A 67 6.58 2.94 -2.77
N VAL A 68 5.44 2.58 -3.37
CA VAL A 68 4.50 3.53 -3.98
C VAL A 68 3.23 3.55 -3.16
N MET A 69 2.81 4.73 -2.71
CA MET A 69 1.56 4.92 -1.96
C MET A 69 0.71 6.03 -2.58
N GLY A 70 -0.59 5.79 -2.67
CA GLY A 70 -1.58 6.79 -3.04
C GLY A 70 -2.09 7.53 -1.82
N ALA A 71 -2.19 8.86 -1.87
CA ALA A 71 -2.65 9.67 -0.75
C ALA A 71 -4.19 9.72 -0.58
N TYR A 72 -4.99 9.08 -1.45
CA TYR A 72 -6.46 9.22 -1.42
C TYR A 72 -7.22 7.94 -1.78
N SER A 73 -7.94 7.40 -0.80
CA SER A 73 -9.26 6.81 -1.02
C SER A 73 -10.12 7.11 0.23
N ARG A 74 -11.15 7.96 0.04
CA ARG A 74 -12.05 8.56 1.05
C ARG A 74 -11.38 9.39 2.17
N SER A 75 -11.33 10.71 1.97
CA SER A 75 -11.05 11.77 2.95
C SER A 75 -10.07 11.46 4.10
N ARG A 76 -8.79 11.23 3.78
CA ARG A 76 -7.66 11.47 4.71
C ARG A 76 -7.09 12.89 4.63
N VAL A 77 -7.79 13.83 3.98
CA VAL A 77 -7.52 15.27 4.22
C VAL A 77 -7.81 15.63 5.69
N SER A 78 -8.55 14.80 6.42
CA SER A 78 -8.73 14.95 7.87
C SER A 78 -7.64 14.25 8.71
N GLU A 79 -6.68 13.55 8.11
CA GLU A 79 -5.44 13.10 8.77
C GLU A 79 -4.29 14.11 8.58
N MET A 80 -4.60 15.26 7.96
CA MET A 80 -3.73 16.44 7.79
C MET A 80 -3.25 17.05 9.14
N LEU A 81 -3.60 16.40 10.26
CA LEU A 81 -3.04 16.54 11.61
C LEU A 81 -2.09 15.37 12.01
N PHE A 82 -1.26 14.87 11.08
CA PHE A 82 -0.05 14.09 11.40
C PHE A 82 -0.23 12.86 12.32
N GLY A 83 -1.08 11.92 11.93
CA GLY A 83 -1.08 10.58 12.55
C GLY A 83 0.27 9.86 12.35
N GLY A 84 0.71 9.09 13.36
CA GLY A 84 2.06 8.53 13.47
C GLY A 84 2.54 7.69 12.27
N VAL A 85 1.66 7.03 11.52
CA VAL A 85 2.05 6.08 10.46
C VAL A 85 2.72 6.77 9.28
N THR A 86 2.10 7.76 8.63
CA THR A 86 2.70 8.44 7.47
C THR A 86 3.97 9.21 7.83
N ARG A 87 4.05 9.75 9.06
CA ARG A 87 5.26 10.42 9.56
C ARG A 87 6.37 9.43 9.87
N THR A 88 6.06 8.26 10.44
CA THR A 88 7.03 7.17 10.61
C THR A 88 7.53 6.73 9.25
N MET A 89 6.64 6.39 8.31
CA MET A 89 7.07 5.96 6.98
C MET A 89 7.94 6.99 6.26
N LEU A 90 7.61 8.29 6.29
CA LEU A 90 8.45 9.29 5.65
C LEU A 90 9.80 9.55 6.36
N ASN A 91 9.94 9.20 7.64
CA ASN A 91 11.17 9.45 8.41
C ASN A 91 12.02 8.19 8.67
N SER A 92 11.43 6.98 8.59
CA SER A 92 12.10 5.71 8.92
C SER A 92 12.10 4.67 7.80
N MET A 93 11.43 4.91 6.65
CA MET A 93 11.42 3.88 5.60
C MET A 93 12.82 3.58 5.10
N MET A 94 13.11 2.29 4.99
CA MET A 94 14.38 1.78 4.48
C MET A 94 14.52 1.90 2.96
N VAL A 95 13.46 2.29 2.26
CA VAL A 95 13.40 2.37 0.79
C VAL A 95 12.80 3.70 0.32
N PRO A 96 13.14 4.18 -0.89
CA PRO A 96 12.49 5.34 -1.49
C PRO A 96 10.97 5.20 -1.50
N VAL A 97 10.27 6.23 -1.01
CA VAL A 97 8.82 6.32 -0.99
C VAL A 97 8.35 7.33 -2.04
N VAL A 98 7.54 6.88 -3.00
CA VAL A 98 6.86 7.74 -3.97
C VAL A 98 5.41 7.91 -3.54
N MET A 99 5.01 9.16 -3.30
CA MET A 99 3.64 9.52 -2.96
C MET A 99 2.97 10.15 -4.18
N SER A 100 1.87 9.56 -4.65
CA SER A 100 1.01 10.21 -5.65
C SER A 100 -0.14 10.94 -4.97
N ARG A 101 -0.39 12.17 -5.42
CA ARG A 101 -1.58 12.95 -5.07
C ARG A 101 -2.82 12.40 -5.76
#